data_AF-A0A2A4VA47-F1
#
_entry.id   AF-A0A2A4VA47-F1
#
_cell.length_a   1.000
_cell.length_b   1.000
_cell.length_c   1.000
_cell.angle_alpha   90.00
_cell.angle_beta   90.00
_cell.angle_gamma   90.00
#
_symmetry.space_group_name_H-M   'P 1'
#
loop_
_entity.id
_entity.type
_entity.pdbx_description
1 polymer ?
#
loop_
_entity_poly.entity_id
_entity_poly.type
_entity_poly.pdbx_seq_one_letter_code
_entity_poly.pdbx_strand_id
1 'polypeptide(L)' 'MNKSNDPLHGVKLEQILTELEKKIGWDKMGELLNIRCFTNKPRLKSSLKFLRTTP' A
#
# COMPACT_ATOMS: atom_id res chain seq x y z
N MET A 1 13.38 25.24 -5.90
CA MET A 1 13.26 23.86 -6.43
C MET A 1 13.51 22.91 -5.28
N ASN A 2 12.45 22.29 -4.73
CA ASN A 2 12.56 21.40 -3.57
C ASN A 2 13.33 20.14 -3.95
N LYS A 3 14.63 20.11 -3.65
CA LYS A 3 15.45 18.89 -3.63
C LYS A 3 15.08 18.11 -2.37
N SER A 4 13.89 17.50 -2.32
CA SER A 4 13.68 16.43 -1.35
C SER A 4 14.58 15.29 -1.79
N ASN A 5 15.68 15.04 -1.04
CA ASN A 5 16.53 13.84 -1.19
C ASN A 5 15.80 12.57 -0.72
N ASP A 6 14.48 12.62 -0.57
CA ASP A 6 13.68 11.47 -0.23
C ASP A 6 13.50 10.61 -1.49
N PRO A 7 14.02 9.37 -1.50
CA PRO A 7 13.96 8.49 -2.67
C PRO A 7 12.52 8.09 -3.05
N LEU A 8 11.54 8.36 -2.19
CA LEU A 8 10.13 8.08 -2.40
C LEU A 8 9.33 9.36 -2.73
N HIS A 9 9.99 10.52 -2.87
CA HIS A 9 9.30 11.75 -3.24
C HIS A 9 8.60 11.61 -4.61
N GLY A 10 7.28 11.83 -4.63
CA GLY A 10 6.46 11.74 -5.84
C GLY A 10 6.03 10.32 -6.23
N VAL A 11 6.41 9.29 -5.47
CA VAL A 11 5.94 7.92 -5.70
C VAL A 11 4.47 7.79 -5.30
N LYS A 12 3.64 7.22 -6.19
CA LYS A 12 2.21 7.03 -5.92
C LYS A 12 2.01 5.89 -4.92
N LEU A 13 1.01 6.06 -4.03
CA LEU A 13 0.57 4.99 -3.13
C LEU A 13 0.23 3.68 -3.85
N GLU A 14 -0.30 3.78 -5.07
CA GLU A 14 -0.57 2.62 -5.94
C GLU A 14 0.70 1.84 -6.31
N GLN A 15 1.79 2.55 -6.62
CA GLN A 15 3.07 1.91 -6.93
C GLN A 15 3.62 1.22 -5.69
N ILE A 16 3.61 1.90 -4.54
CA ILE A 16 4.07 1.33 -3.27
C ILE A 16 3.29 0.06 -2.93
N LEU A 17 1.95 0.12 -3.02
CA LEU A 17 1.11 -1.03 -2.68
C LEU A 17 1.32 -2.21 -3.63
N THR A 18 1.45 -1.94 -4.94
CA THR A 18 1.72 -2.98 -5.95
C THR A 18 3.06 -3.65 -5.71
N GLU A 19 4.09 -2.89 -5.33
CA GLU A 19 5.42 -3.44 -5.04
C GLU A 19 5.44 -4.23 -3.73
N LEU A 20 4.68 -3.81 -2.72
CA LEU A 20 4.51 -4.57 -1.47
C LEU A 20 3.79 -5.91 -1.72
N GLU A 21 2.69 -5.89 -2.49
CA GLU A 21 1.98 -7.10 -2.89
C GLU A 21 2.91 -8.08 -3.61
N LYS A 22 3.72 -7.62 -4.58
CA LYS A 22 4.67 -8.48 -5.30
C LYS A 22 5.78 -9.05 -4.40
N LYS A 23 6.27 -8.27 -3.44
CA LYS A 23 7.43 -8.65 -2.61
C LYS A 23 7.06 -9.59 -1.47
N ILE A 24 5.94 -9.35 -0.80
CA ILE A 24 5.58 -10.08 0.42
C ILE A 24 4.17 -10.70 0.39
N GLY A 25 3.33 -10.34 -0.58
CA GLY A 25 1.97 -10.88 -0.70
C GLY A 25 1.00 -10.33 0.35
N TRP A 26 -0.29 -10.49 0.08
CA TRP A 26 -1.35 -9.97 0.96
C TRP A 26 -1.40 -10.64 2.32
N ASP A 27 -1.14 -11.94 2.40
CA ASP A 27 -1.17 -12.69 3.66
C ASP A 27 -0.16 -12.11 4.65
N LYS A 28 1.07 -11.88 4.19
CA LYS A 28 2.11 -11.29 5.04
C LYS A 28 1.82 -9.85 5.42
N MET A 29 1.23 -9.07 4.51
CA MET A 29 0.79 -7.71 4.80
C MET A 29 -0.33 -7.69 5.86
N GLY A 30 -1.25 -8.65 5.81
CA GLY A 30 -2.28 -8.84 6.82
C GLY A 30 -1.71 -9.16 8.19
N GLU A 31 -0.72 -10.05 8.27
CA GLU A 31 -0.01 -10.38 9.51
C GLU A 31 0.72 -9.18 10.12
N LEU A 32 1.47 -8.43 9.28
CA LEU A 32 2.33 -7.34 9.75
C LEU A 32 1.56 -6.09 10.15
N LEU A 33 0.50 -5.74 9.41
CA LEU A 33 -0.19 -4.46 9.57
C LEU A 33 -1.57 -4.58 10.21
N ASN A 34 -2.11 -5.80 10.31
CA ASN A 34 -3.46 -6.07 10.81
C ASN A 34 -4.55 -5.15 10.19
N ILE A 35 -4.41 -4.85 8.89
CA ILE A 35 -5.37 -4.03 8.15
C ILE A 35 -6.40 -4.95 7.50
N ARG A 36 -7.68 -4.72 7.81
CA ARG A 36 -8.79 -5.57 7.37
C ARG A 36 -8.91 -5.71 5.84
N CYS A 37 -8.50 -4.70 5.06
CA CYS A 37 -8.54 -4.78 3.60
C CYS A 37 -7.47 -5.70 3.00
N PHE A 38 -6.44 -6.09 3.78
CA PHE A 38 -5.41 -7.04 3.36
C PHE A 38 -5.75 -8.49 3.73
N THR A 39 -6.59 -8.70 4.74
CA THR A 39 -6.97 -10.05 5.20
C THR A 39 -8.30 -10.54 4.62
N ASN A 40 -9.19 -9.65 4.15
CA ASN A 40 -10.50 -10.03 3.63
C ASN A 40 -10.64 -9.74 2.13
N LYS A 41 -10.43 -10.76 1.28
CA LYS A 41 -10.52 -10.69 -0.19
C LYS A 41 -9.72 -9.50 -0.75
N PRO A 42 -8.40 -9.46 -0.49
CA PRO A 42 -7.57 -8.33 -0.88
C PRO A 42 -7.59 -8.15 -2.40
N ARG A 43 -7.82 -6.91 -2.83
CA ARG A 43 -7.73 -6.50 -4.24
C ARG A 43 -7.17 -5.09 -4.31
N LEU A 44 -6.20 -4.87 -5.19
CA LEU A 44 -5.46 -3.62 -5.31
C LEU A 44 -6.37 -2.38 -5.33
N LYS A 45 -7.39 -2.34 -6.20
CA LYS A 45 -8.31 -1.19 -6.33
C LYS A 45 -9.12 -0.90 -5.05
N SER A 46 -9.69 -1.92 -4.42
CA SER A 46 -10.48 -1.72 -3.18
C SER A 46 -9.58 -1.37 -2.00
N SER A 47 -8.40 -1.98 -1.92
CA SER A 47 -7.40 -1.65 -0.89
C SER A 47 -6.93 -0.20 -1.05
N LEU A 48 -6.62 0.26 -2.27
CA LEU A 48 -6.25 1.66 -2.50
C LEU A 48 -7.38 2.63 -2.17
N LYS A 49 -8.62 2.31 -2.52
CA LYS A 49 -9.77 3.13 -2.14
C LYS A 49 -9.83 3.25 -0.61
N PHE A 50 -9.76 2.13 0.10
CA PHE A 50 -9.77 2.10 1.56
C PHE A 50 -8.63 2.93 2.16
N LEU A 51 -7.38 2.71 1.73
CA LEU A 51 -6.21 3.43 2.24
C LEU A 51 -6.26 4.94 1.98
N ARG A 52 -6.96 5.38 0.92
CA ARG A 52 -7.13 6.82 0.61
C ARG A 52 -8.27 7.48 1.37
N THR A 53 -9.25 6.71 1.84
CA THR A 53 -10.48 7.23 2.48
C THR A 53 -10.57 6.93 3.97
N THR A 54 -9.61 6.20 4.53
CA THR A 54 -9.57 5.93 5.98
C THR A 54 -8.96 7.17 6.66
N PRO A 55 -9.72 7.89 7.52
CA PRO A 55 -9.24 9.09 8.21
C PRO A 55 -8.17 8.78 9.26
#